data_AF-A0A453BFN7-F1
#
_entry.id   AF-A0A453BFN7-F1
#
_cell.length_a   1.000
_cell.length_b   1.000
_cell.length_c   1.000
_cell.angle_alpha   90.00
_cell.angle_beta   90.00
_cell.angle_gamma   90.00
#
_symmetry.space_group_name_H-M   'P 1'
#
loop_
_entity.id
_entity.type
_entity.pdbx_description
1 polymer ?
#
loop_
_entity_poly.entity_id
_entity_poly.type
_entity_poly.pdbx_seq_one_letter_code
_entity_poly.pdbx_strand_id
1 'polypeptide(L)'
;MVNRFKKRITSCQIHTICCGFSPLKFSKILLKRRTEGRTVRFYFYTEYSLATNVDVTLMFATYSVSALTHDMEKHCNIEIAAKVVRVSTNQNEGEHEKYRLEGLMESPSVDDDGECFSSILLNSTSLNVEAYYNKAVNYTLMVTFISFLQVLLLIRQMEHSNTQSGAAKVSIIMIGQQAIMDAYLCLLHLTAGILVESLFNAFATAAFFKFVVFSIFEMRYLLAIWKASRPLNSGEGWEIMRRELSVLYSRFYGILLGGILLMYELHNFLRPLLFLMYSFWIPQIVTNVIRDTRKPLHPQYILGMTATRVAIPLYIFGCPSNFMRIEPDKKWCIAVTAFMGIQAAVLLLQHYLGSRCFIPRQILPEKYCYHRKVEDSTNQPIDCVICMTTIDLSQRTSEYMVAPCEHIFHSGCLQRWMDIKMECPTCRRSLPPA
;
A
#
# COMPACT_ATOMS: atom_id res chain seq x y z
N MET A 1 16.45 14.65 -50.40
CA MET A 1 15.26 13.77 -50.42
C MET A 1 14.34 14.22 -49.28
N VAL A 2 13.31 15.03 -49.54
CA VAL A 2 11.92 14.60 -49.88
C VAL A 2 11.30 13.92 -48.65
N ASN A 3 10.27 14.40 -47.94
CA ASN A 3 9.04 15.03 -48.42
C ASN A 3 8.26 15.80 -47.32
N ARG A 4 7.40 16.71 -47.81
CA ARG A 4 6.32 17.48 -47.17
C ARG A 4 5.37 16.64 -46.29
N PHE A 5 4.83 17.26 -45.23
CA PHE A 5 3.38 17.25 -45.02
C PHE A 5 2.87 18.68 -44.74
N LYS A 6 2.05 19.15 -45.68
CA LYS A 6 1.34 20.42 -45.70
C LYS A 6 -0.05 20.12 -45.14
N LYS A 7 -0.48 20.78 -44.07
CA LYS A 7 -1.91 21.00 -43.85
C LYS A 7 -2.15 22.40 -43.30
N ARG A 8 -2.85 23.18 -44.12
CA ARG A 8 -3.38 24.51 -43.85
C ARG A 8 -4.10 24.50 -42.50
N ILE A 9 -3.65 25.33 -41.57
CA ILE A 9 -4.52 25.92 -40.56
C ILE A 9 -4.79 27.32 -41.09
N THR A 10 -5.88 27.46 -41.85
CA THR A 10 -6.36 28.75 -42.34
C THR A 10 -6.89 29.54 -41.15
N SER A 11 -6.09 30.53 -40.73
CA SER A 11 -6.44 31.73 -39.96
C SER A 11 -7.34 31.58 -38.73
N CYS A 12 -6.71 31.58 -37.55
CA CYS A 12 -7.22 32.30 -36.39
C CYS A 12 -6.02 33.02 -35.76
N GLN A 13 -5.59 34.13 -36.39
CA GLN A 13 -4.66 35.06 -35.74
C GLN A 13 -5.43 35.80 -34.65
N ILE A 14 -5.21 35.43 -33.40
CA ILE A 14 -5.68 36.20 -32.25
C ILE A 14 -4.82 37.46 -32.20
N HIS A 15 -5.36 38.59 -32.66
CA HIS A 15 -4.75 39.90 -32.49
C HIS A 15 -5.08 40.42 -31.09
N THR A 16 -4.08 40.43 -30.21
CA THR A 16 -4.20 41.03 -28.88
C THR A 16 -4.14 42.56 -29.01
N ILE A 17 -5.26 43.25 -28.82
CA ILE A 17 -5.30 44.72 -28.71
C ILE A 17 -5.09 45.09 -27.24
N CYS A 18 -3.93 45.65 -26.92
CA CYS A 18 -3.63 46.23 -25.61
C CYS A 18 -4.20 47.66 -25.54
N CYS A 19 -5.27 47.87 -24.77
CA CYS A 19 -5.62 49.20 -24.24
C CYS A 19 -5.29 49.26 -22.74
N GLY A 20 -4.64 50.35 -22.35
CA GLY A 20 -3.82 50.46 -21.14
C GLY A 20 -4.54 50.23 -19.82
N PHE A 21 -4.02 49.28 -19.05
CA PHE A 21 -3.68 49.34 -17.62
C PHE A 21 -2.61 48.23 -17.41
N SER A 22 -1.75 48.39 -16.40
CA SER A 22 -0.51 47.63 -16.12
C SER A 22 -0.55 46.11 -16.44
N PRO A 23 0.49 45.53 -17.05
CA PRO A 23 0.36 44.30 -17.87
C PRO A 23 0.47 43.00 -17.06
N LEU A 24 -0.59 42.17 -17.09
CA LEU A 24 -0.48 40.72 -16.93
C LEU A 24 -0.13 40.12 -18.30
N LYS A 25 1.12 39.67 -18.48
CA LYS A 25 1.54 39.00 -19.72
C LYS A 25 0.96 37.58 -19.77
N PHE A 26 -0.06 37.37 -20.59
CA PHE A 26 -0.49 36.03 -20.99
C PHE A 26 0.51 35.47 -22.02
N SER A 27 1.11 34.30 -21.75
CA SER A 27 2.14 33.72 -22.62
C SER A 27 1.55 32.99 -23.82
N LYS A 28 0.45 32.24 -23.64
CA LYS A 28 -0.28 31.53 -24.70
C LYS A 28 -1.61 31.01 -24.18
N ILE A 29 -2.68 31.21 -24.96
CA ILE A 29 -3.92 30.46 -24.83
C ILE A 29 -3.96 29.44 -25.98
N LEU A 30 -3.68 28.17 -25.68
CA LEU A 30 -3.76 27.08 -26.65
C LEU A 30 -5.20 26.55 -26.64
N LEU A 31 -5.82 26.48 -27.82
CA LEU A 31 -7.18 25.99 -28.02
C LEU A 31 -7.08 24.69 -28.83
N LYS A 32 -7.34 23.54 -28.21
CA LYS A 32 -7.33 22.25 -28.91
C LYS A 32 -8.76 21.82 -29.21
N ARG A 33 -9.07 21.55 -30.47
CA ARG A 33 -10.38 21.07 -30.93
C ARG A 33 -10.29 19.55 -31.15
N ARG A 34 -11.20 18.78 -30.53
CA ARG A 34 -11.37 17.34 -30.82
C ARG A 34 -12.82 17.08 -31.21
N THR A 35 -13.01 16.46 -32.37
CA THR A 35 -14.32 16.09 -32.89
C THR A 35 -14.53 14.59 -32.71
N GLU A 36 -15.54 14.21 -31.92
CA GLU A 36 -16.00 12.82 -31.76
C GLU A 36 -17.49 12.78 -32.16
N GLY A 37 -17.78 12.19 -33.32
CA GLY A 37 -19.13 12.19 -33.88
C GLY A 37 -19.69 13.62 -34.11
N ARG A 38 -20.92 13.88 -33.66
CA ARG A 38 -21.59 15.19 -33.73
C ARG A 38 -21.19 16.17 -32.61
N THR A 39 -20.20 15.81 -31.78
CA THR A 39 -19.78 16.65 -30.65
C THR A 39 -18.41 17.25 -30.89
N VAL A 40 -18.30 18.57 -30.72
CA VAL A 40 -17.04 19.31 -30.75
C VAL A 40 -16.65 19.64 -29.32
N ARG A 41 -15.46 19.19 -28.89
CA ARG A 41 -14.88 19.58 -27.60
C ARG A 41 -13.75 20.58 -27.82
N PHE A 42 -13.79 21.66 -27.06
CA PHE A 42 -12.75 22.68 -27.00
C PHE A 42 -11.99 22.54 -25.68
N TYR A 43 -10.66 22.54 -25.77
CA TYR A 43 -9.76 22.51 -24.61
C TYR A 43 -8.99 23.83 -24.58
N PHE A 44 -9.10 24.58 -23.49
CA PHE A 44 -8.35 25.81 -23.26
C PHE A 44 -7.14 25.51 -22.38
N TYR A 45 -5.98 25.98 -22.80
CA TYR A 45 -4.73 25.88 -22.06
C TYR A 45 -4.18 27.30 -21.89
N THR A 46 -4.07 27.79 -20.65
CA THR A 46 -3.41 29.07 -20.36
C THR A 46 -2.08 28.80 -19.68
N GLU A 47 -0.96 29.17 -20.31
CA GLU A 47 0.34 29.25 -19.63
C GLU A 47 0.49 30.63 -18.98
N TYR A 48 0.68 30.64 -17.66
CA TYR A 48 1.04 31.84 -16.90
C TYR A 48 2.55 31.82 -16.63
N SER A 49 3.24 32.92 -16.94
CA SER A 49 4.60 33.17 -16.45
C SER A 49 4.56 34.50 -15.70
N LEU A 50 4.41 34.44 -14.38
CA LEU A 50 4.69 35.58 -13.52
C LEU A 50 6.17 35.59 -13.19
N ALA A 51 6.78 36.78 -13.13
CA ALA A 51 8.14 36.99 -12.62
C ALA A 51 8.29 36.74 -11.10
N THR A 52 7.40 35.91 -10.53
CA THR A 52 7.40 35.44 -9.14
C THR A 52 6.97 33.98 -9.15
N ASN A 53 7.80 33.09 -8.58
CA ASN A 53 7.76 31.62 -8.59
C ASN A 53 6.40 30.96 -8.26
N VAL A 54 5.42 31.00 -9.16
CA VAL A 54 4.16 30.23 -9.03
C VAL A 54 3.76 29.69 -10.40
N ASP A 55 4.08 28.42 -10.66
CA ASP A 55 3.53 27.69 -11.80
C ASP A 55 2.10 27.24 -11.46
N VAL A 56 1.09 27.84 -12.11
CA VAL A 56 -0.31 27.42 -11.97
C VAL A 56 -0.72 26.55 -13.16
N THR A 57 -0.77 25.23 -12.96
CA THR A 57 -1.35 24.29 -13.93
C THR A 57 -2.86 24.15 -13.68
N LEU A 58 -3.70 24.67 -14.57
CA LEU A 58 -5.16 24.50 -14.55
C LEU A 58 -5.56 23.18 -15.24
N MET A 59 -6.38 22.35 -14.57
CA MET A 59 -6.96 21.11 -15.10
C MET A 59 -8.39 21.36 -15.63
N PHE A 60 -8.59 21.02 -16.91
CA PHE A 60 -9.79 20.62 -17.65
C PHE A 60 -11.17 21.26 -17.34
N ALA A 61 -11.69 22.00 -18.31
CA ALA A 61 -13.13 22.10 -18.54
C ALA A 61 -13.47 21.41 -19.87
N THR A 62 -14.25 20.33 -19.83
CA THR A 62 -14.79 19.64 -21.02
C THR A 62 -16.20 20.14 -21.30
N TYR A 63 -16.43 20.70 -22.48
CA TYR A 63 -17.77 21.06 -22.96
C TYR A 63 -18.13 20.22 -24.19
N SER A 64 -19.35 19.67 -24.22
CA SER A 64 -19.93 19.07 -25.43
C SER A 64 -20.91 20.06 -26.05
N VAL A 65 -20.58 20.61 -27.21
CA VAL A 65 -21.55 21.33 -28.03
C VAL A 65 -22.24 20.30 -28.93
N SER A 66 -23.53 20.06 -28.72
CA SER A 66 -24.39 19.29 -29.62
C SER A 66 -25.18 20.27 -30.49
N ALA A 67 -24.66 20.60 -31.67
CA ALA A 67 -25.42 21.36 -32.67
C ALA A 67 -25.03 20.87 -34.07
N LEU A 68 -26.04 20.76 -34.93
CA LEU A 68 -25.98 20.31 -36.33
C LEU A 68 -24.80 20.96 -37.08
N THR A 69 -23.77 20.18 -37.37
CA THR A 69 -22.62 20.63 -38.18
C THR A 69 -22.80 20.17 -39.62
N HIS A 70 -23.27 21.06 -40.50
CA HIS A 70 -22.83 21.00 -41.90
C HIS A 70 -22.62 22.37 -42.59
N ASP A 71 -23.28 23.45 -42.15
CA ASP A 71 -23.17 24.77 -42.82
C ASP A 71 -22.42 25.88 -42.06
N MET A 72 -21.95 25.64 -40.83
CA MET A 72 -21.35 26.68 -39.97
C MET A 72 -19.94 27.14 -40.36
N GLU A 73 -19.35 26.63 -41.44
CA GLU A 73 -17.92 26.79 -41.73
C GLU A 73 -17.54 28.15 -42.37
N LYS A 74 -18.51 29.02 -42.67
CA LYS A 74 -18.26 30.24 -43.47
C LYS A 74 -18.59 31.59 -42.85
N HIS A 75 -19.41 31.69 -41.80
CA HIS A 75 -19.95 33.01 -41.40
C HIS A 75 -19.90 33.39 -39.92
N CYS A 76 -19.43 32.56 -38.99
CA CYS A 76 -19.44 32.94 -37.56
C CYS A 76 -18.01 33.12 -37.00
N ASN A 77 -17.62 34.39 -36.78
CA ASN A 77 -16.46 34.73 -35.94
C ASN A 77 -16.90 34.64 -34.47
N ILE A 78 -16.05 34.10 -33.60
CA ILE A 78 -16.38 33.90 -32.19
C ILE A 78 -15.35 34.67 -31.37
N GLU A 79 -15.80 35.61 -30.54
CA GLU A 79 -14.97 36.30 -29.58
C GLU A 79 -15.30 35.82 -28.16
N ILE A 80 -14.26 35.41 -27.41
CA ILE A 80 -14.41 34.90 -26.05
C ILE A 80 -13.74 35.88 -25.10
N ALA A 81 -14.54 36.62 -24.34
CA ALA A 81 -14.06 37.51 -23.28
C ALA A 81 -14.33 36.86 -21.93
N ALA A 82 -13.32 36.69 -21.08
CA ALA A 82 -13.49 36.16 -19.73
C ALA A 82 -12.75 36.99 -18.68
N LYS A 83 -13.43 37.28 -17.57
CA LYS A 83 -12.94 38.00 -16.40
C LYS A 83 -12.87 37.05 -15.20
N VAL A 84 -11.72 37.01 -14.56
CA VAL A 84 -11.53 36.27 -13.31
C VAL A 84 -11.99 37.17 -12.16
N VAL A 85 -13.05 36.78 -11.45
CA VAL A 85 -13.64 37.48 -10.31
C VAL A 85 -13.39 36.68 -9.04
N ARG A 86 -12.81 37.31 -8.01
CA ARG A 86 -12.65 36.71 -6.69
C ARG A 86 -14.00 36.67 -5.98
N VAL A 87 -14.48 35.50 -5.59
CA VAL A 87 -15.70 35.34 -4.79
C VAL A 87 -15.35 35.61 -3.33
N SER A 88 -15.95 36.64 -2.74
CA SER A 88 -15.81 36.93 -1.32
C SER A 88 -16.40 35.79 -0.49
N THR A 89 -15.56 35.13 0.31
CA THR A 89 -15.99 34.12 1.28
C THR A 89 -16.74 34.80 2.43
N ASN A 90 -17.98 34.38 2.68
CA ASN A 90 -18.66 34.69 3.94
C ASN A 90 -17.88 34.06 5.10
N GLN A 91 -17.83 34.74 6.25
CA GLN A 91 -16.97 34.47 7.41
C GLN A 91 -17.09 33.08 8.08
N ASN A 92 -17.86 32.14 7.54
CA ASN A 92 -18.09 30.81 8.14
C ASN A 92 -17.64 29.61 7.29
N GLU A 93 -17.05 29.79 6.11
CA GLU A 93 -16.44 28.70 5.34
C GLU A 93 -14.94 28.97 5.12
N GLY A 94 -14.09 28.10 5.68
CA GLY A 94 -12.65 28.30 5.77
C GLY A 94 -11.89 28.47 4.45
N GLU A 95 -10.72 29.11 4.57
CA GLU A 95 -9.51 29.21 3.71
C GLU A 95 -9.56 28.75 2.23
N HIS A 96 -10.65 29.00 1.51
CA HIS A 96 -10.74 28.71 0.09
C HIS A 96 -11.10 29.97 -0.68
N GLU A 97 -10.08 30.61 -1.26
CA GLU A 97 -10.28 31.68 -2.24
C GLU A 97 -10.89 31.05 -3.50
N LYS A 98 -12.22 31.15 -3.63
CA LYS A 98 -12.95 30.74 -4.82
C LYS A 98 -12.81 31.85 -5.85
N TYR A 99 -12.18 31.57 -6.98
CA TYR A 99 -12.17 32.46 -8.14
C TYR A 99 -13.24 31.94 -9.12
N ARG A 100 -14.11 32.83 -9.59
CA ARG A 100 -15.13 32.56 -10.60
C ARG A 100 -14.66 33.18 -11.92
N LEU A 101 -14.77 32.44 -13.01
CA LEU A 101 -14.35 32.90 -14.33
C LEU A 101 -15.60 33.28 -15.13
N GLU A 102 -16.03 34.53 -15.05
CA GLU A 102 -17.22 35.01 -15.76
C GLU A 102 -16.82 35.45 -17.17
N GLY A 103 -17.37 34.83 -18.20
CA GLY A 103 -17.09 35.22 -19.57
C GLY A 103 -18.33 35.26 -20.44
N LEU A 104 -18.28 36.14 -21.43
CA LEU A 104 -19.27 36.26 -22.50
C LEU A 104 -18.62 35.75 -23.79
N MET A 105 -19.35 34.88 -24.47
CA MET A 105 -19.02 34.40 -25.81
C MET A 105 -19.98 35.12 -26.74
N GLU A 106 -19.49 36.12 -27.46
CA GLU A 106 -20.28 36.89 -28.42
C GLU A 106 -19.85 36.49 -29.83
N SER A 107 -20.84 36.20 -30.67
CA SER A 107 -20.66 36.15 -32.12
C SER A 107 -21.05 37.52 -32.69
N PRO A 108 -20.20 38.19 -33.48
CA PRO A 108 -20.65 39.36 -34.22
C PRO A 108 -21.83 38.96 -35.11
N SER A 109 -22.94 39.68 -35.01
CA SER A 109 -24.05 39.51 -35.95
C SER A 109 -23.56 39.85 -37.34
N VAL A 110 -23.50 38.86 -38.24
CA VAL A 110 -23.42 39.15 -39.66
C VAL A 110 -24.84 39.56 -40.07
N ASP A 111 -24.96 40.70 -40.76
CA ASP A 111 -26.24 41.26 -41.17
C ASP A 111 -27.17 40.16 -41.74
N ASP A 112 -28.31 40.00 -41.08
CA ASP A 112 -29.50 39.20 -41.43
C ASP A 112 -29.58 37.71 -41.02
N ASP A 113 -28.63 37.13 -40.28
CA ASP A 113 -28.80 35.79 -39.68
C ASP A 113 -28.60 35.83 -38.15
N GLY A 114 -29.62 35.34 -37.42
CA GLY A 114 -29.77 35.46 -35.97
C GLY A 114 -28.59 34.97 -35.11
N GLU A 115 -28.65 35.29 -33.81
CA GLU A 115 -27.62 34.99 -32.81
C GLU A 115 -27.09 33.54 -32.90
N CYS A 116 -25.80 33.34 -33.24
CA CYS A 116 -25.19 32.01 -33.40
C CYS A 116 -25.16 31.19 -32.08
N PHE A 117 -25.13 31.84 -30.92
CA PHE A 117 -24.97 31.19 -29.61
C PHE A 117 -25.69 31.93 -28.48
N SER A 118 -26.30 31.17 -27.56
CA SER A 118 -26.73 31.67 -26.25
C SER A 118 -25.53 31.74 -25.29
N SER A 119 -25.47 32.76 -24.41
CA SER A 119 -24.39 32.97 -23.43
C SER A 119 -24.06 31.71 -22.63
N ILE A 120 -22.82 31.21 -22.73
CA ILE A 120 -22.34 30.05 -21.97
C ILE A 120 -21.63 30.54 -20.72
N LEU A 121 -22.18 30.21 -19.54
CA LEU A 121 -21.57 30.54 -18.25
C LEU A 121 -20.47 29.51 -17.91
N LEU A 122 -19.22 29.96 -17.89
CA LEU A 122 -18.07 29.14 -17.49
C LEU A 122 -17.94 29.15 -15.96
N ASN A 123 -17.90 27.98 -15.33
CA ASN A 123 -17.54 27.86 -13.91
C ASN A 123 -16.22 27.10 -13.82
N SER A 124 -15.15 27.79 -13.42
CA SER A 124 -13.81 27.22 -13.28
C SER A 124 -13.27 27.54 -11.89
N THR A 125 -12.80 26.53 -11.18
CA THR A 125 -12.15 26.68 -9.86
C THR A 125 -10.63 26.66 -10.04
N SER A 126 -9.94 27.73 -9.66
CA SER A 126 -8.48 27.76 -9.67
C SER A 126 -7.88 27.02 -8.47
N LEU A 127 -6.78 26.31 -8.70
CA LEU A 127 -6.07 25.56 -7.67
C LEU A 127 -4.76 26.26 -7.33
N ASN A 128 -4.54 26.56 -6.05
CA ASN A 128 -3.25 27.06 -5.59
C ASN A 128 -2.22 25.92 -5.63
N VAL A 129 -1.32 25.96 -6.62
CA VAL A 129 -0.34 24.90 -6.87
C VAL A 129 0.75 24.85 -5.79
N GLU A 130 1.14 25.98 -5.23
CA GLU A 130 2.13 26.04 -4.15
C GLU A 130 1.60 25.36 -2.88
N ALA A 131 0.35 25.64 -2.51
CA ALA A 131 -0.30 24.97 -1.39
C ALA A 131 -0.46 23.46 -1.63
N TYR A 132 -0.70 23.04 -2.87
CA TYR A 132 -0.77 21.62 -3.25
C TYR A 132 0.59 20.93 -3.13
N TYR A 133 1.67 21.55 -3.62
CA TYR A 133 3.03 21.03 -3.50
C TYR A 133 3.49 20.93 -2.05
N ASN A 134 3.22 21.95 -1.23
CA ASN A 134 3.54 21.92 0.20
C ASN A 134 2.82 20.76 0.93
N LYS A 135 1.54 20.51 0.62
CA LYS A 135 0.80 19.35 1.15
C LYS A 135 1.41 18.02 0.68
N ALA A 136 1.85 17.94 -0.58
CA ALA A 136 2.50 16.76 -1.13
C ALA A 136 3.81 16.46 -0.41
N VAL A 137 4.66 17.47 -0.23
CA VAL A 137 5.94 17.36 0.44
C VAL A 137 5.73 16.91 1.89
N ASN A 138 4.80 17.53 2.62
CA ASN A 138 4.46 17.11 3.99
C ASN A 138 4.00 15.66 4.08
N TYR A 139 3.18 15.21 3.12
CA TYR A 139 2.79 13.80 3.00
C TYR A 139 4.00 12.88 2.79
N THR A 140 4.90 13.21 1.86
CA THR A 140 6.09 12.40 1.60
C THR A 140 7.02 12.34 2.82
N LEU A 141 7.18 13.43 3.57
CA LEU A 141 7.93 13.45 4.83
C LEU A 141 7.30 12.55 5.90
N MET A 142 5.97 12.53 6.00
CA MET A 142 5.26 11.61 6.87
C MET A 142 5.53 10.15 6.47
N VAL A 143 5.45 9.83 5.17
CA VAL A 143 5.67 8.47 4.65
C VAL A 143 7.12 8.01 4.84
N THR A 144 8.12 8.88 4.64
CA THR A 144 9.53 8.55 4.89
C THR A 144 9.77 8.28 6.37
N PHE A 145 9.25 9.13 7.26
CA PHE A 145 9.34 8.92 8.71
C PHE A 145 8.69 7.61 9.16
N ILE A 146 7.48 7.33 8.66
CA ILE A 146 6.78 6.06 8.90
C ILE A 146 7.61 4.86 8.43
N SER A 147 8.20 4.95 7.23
CA SER A 147 9.02 3.87 6.66
C SER A 147 10.27 3.62 7.49
N PHE A 148 10.91 4.67 8.00
CA PHE A 148 12.04 4.54 8.92
C PHE A 148 11.63 3.85 10.23
N LEU A 149 10.50 4.24 10.83
CA LEU A 149 9.99 3.59 12.04
C LEU A 149 9.66 2.10 11.78
N GLN A 150 9.11 1.77 10.61
CA GLN A 150 8.86 0.38 10.20
C GLN A 150 10.15 -0.44 10.12
N VAL A 151 11.24 0.12 9.61
CA VAL A 151 12.56 -0.55 9.62
C VAL A 151 13.00 -0.86 11.05
N LEU A 152 12.93 0.10 11.97
CA LEU A 152 13.32 -0.11 13.37
C LEU A 152 12.50 -1.22 14.05
N LEU A 153 11.18 -1.21 13.83
CA LEU A 153 10.27 -2.23 14.35
C LEU A 153 10.57 -3.61 13.76
N LEU A 154 10.84 -3.70 12.46
CA LEU A 154 11.22 -4.94 11.78
C LEU A 154 12.53 -5.51 12.31
N ILE A 155 13.57 -4.67 12.48
CA ILE A 155 14.85 -5.10 13.04
C ILE A 155 14.64 -5.70 14.45
N ARG A 156 13.89 -5.01 15.30
CA ARG A 156 13.59 -5.49 16.65
C ARG A 156 12.82 -6.81 16.65
N GLN A 157 11.88 -6.98 15.72
CA GLN A 157 11.16 -8.24 15.55
C GLN A 157 12.07 -9.37 15.05
N MET A 158 12.97 -9.09 14.09
CA MET A 158 13.95 -10.05 13.60
C MET A 158 14.89 -10.53 14.71
N GLU A 159 15.32 -9.60 15.58
CA GLU A 159 16.14 -9.92 16.77
C GLU A 159 15.37 -10.77 17.78
N HIS A 160 14.11 -10.44 18.06
CA HIS A 160 13.24 -11.24 18.94
C HIS A 160 13.06 -12.68 18.42
N SER A 161 13.04 -12.86 17.11
CA SER A 161 12.94 -14.17 16.46
C SER A 161 14.29 -14.65 15.88
N ASN A 162 15.43 -14.31 16.50
CA ASN A 162 16.74 -14.68 15.95
C ASN A 162 17.02 -16.19 15.97
N THR A 163 16.34 -16.94 16.85
CA THR A 163 16.48 -18.39 16.95
C THR A 163 15.68 -19.11 15.87
N GLN A 164 16.12 -20.30 15.49
CA GLN A 164 15.40 -21.14 14.52
C GLN A 164 13.97 -21.44 15.00
N SER A 165 13.82 -21.81 16.27
CA SER A 165 12.51 -22.03 16.91
C SER A 165 11.65 -20.76 16.93
N GLY A 166 12.25 -19.59 17.21
CA GLY A 166 11.56 -18.30 17.24
C GLY A 166 11.05 -17.86 15.86
N ALA A 167 11.88 -17.96 14.83
CA ALA A 167 11.48 -17.62 13.46
C ALA A 167 10.44 -18.59 12.88
N ALA A 168 10.51 -19.89 13.21
CA ALA A 168 9.53 -20.89 12.73
C ALA A 168 8.10 -20.70 13.29
N LYS A 169 7.97 -19.94 14.38
CA LYS A 169 6.69 -19.56 15.01
C LYS A 169 5.95 -18.45 14.24
N VAL A 170 6.66 -17.71 13.39
CA VAL A 170 6.11 -16.57 12.65
C VAL A 170 5.54 -17.02 11.31
N SER A 171 4.38 -16.48 10.94
CA SER A 171 3.68 -16.81 9.70
C SER A 171 4.34 -16.13 8.50
N ILE A 172 4.82 -16.94 7.55
CA ILE A 172 5.38 -16.46 6.29
C ILE A 172 4.36 -15.65 5.47
N ILE A 173 3.07 -16.00 5.55
CA ILE A 173 2.00 -15.32 4.79
C ILE A 173 1.76 -13.92 5.35
N MET A 174 1.79 -13.73 6.67
CA MET A 174 1.65 -12.42 7.30
C MET A 174 2.72 -11.45 6.79
N ILE A 175 4.00 -11.82 6.88
CA ILE A 175 5.10 -10.96 6.42
C ILE A 175 5.04 -10.77 4.90
N GLY A 176 4.68 -11.81 4.15
CA GLY A 176 4.56 -11.74 2.69
C GLY A 176 3.49 -10.74 2.23
N GLN A 177 2.33 -10.76 2.89
CA GLN A 177 1.25 -9.81 2.63
C GLN A 177 1.65 -8.36 2.95
N GLN A 178 2.39 -8.15 4.04
CA GLN A 178 2.94 -6.83 4.37
C GLN A 178 3.92 -6.32 3.30
N ALA A 179 4.80 -7.20 2.82
CA ALA A 179 5.76 -6.86 1.76
C ALA A 179 5.08 -6.52 0.42
N ILE A 180 3.99 -7.22 0.09
CA ILE A 180 3.19 -6.89 -1.11
C ILE A 180 2.56 -5.50 -0.97
N MET A 181 2.00 -5.16 0.20
CA MET A 181 1.45 -3.82 0.42
C MET A 181 2.51 -2.72 0.32
N ASP A 182 3.69 -2.91 0.91
CA ASP A 182 4.76 -1.91 0.84
C ASP A 182 5.35 -1.80 -0.56
N ALA A 183 5.38 -2.89 -1.34
CA ALA A 183 5.72 -2.84 -2.76
C ALA A 183 4.69 -2.03 -3.58
N TYR A 184 3.39 -2.20 -3.34
CA TYR A 184 2.38 -1.36 -3.99
C TYR A 184 2.50 0.11 -3.62
N LEU A 185 2.73 0.43 -2.34
CA LEU A 185 2.97 1.80 -1.91
C LEU A 185 4.23 2.37 -2.58
N CYS A 186 5.32 1.59 -2.68
CA CYS A 186 6.53 1.99 -3.37
C CYS A 186 6.26 2.35 -4.84
N LEU A 187 5.55 1.47 -5.56
CA LEU A 187 5.20 1.70 -6.97
C LEU A 187 4.32 2.94 -7.13
N LEU A 188 3.31 3.11 -6.27
CA LEU A 188 2.43 4.28 -6.31
C LEU A 188 3.20 5.59 -6.14
N HIS A 189 4.10 5.68 -5.15
CA HIS A 189 4.90 6.89 -4.94
C HIS A 189 5.87 7.13 -6.10
N LEU A 190 6.50 6.09 -6.63
CA LEU A 190 7.40 6.22 -7.78
C LEU A 190 6.65 6.73 -9.02
N THR A 191 5.47 6.16 -9.32
CA THR A 191 4.63 6.62 -10.43
C THR A 191 4.14 8.05 -10.21
N ALA A 192 3.72 8.41 -8.99
CA ALA A 192 3.30 9.77 -8.67
C ALA A 192 4.43 10.79 -8.88
N GLY A 193 5.66 10.45 -8.48
CA GLY A 193 6.85 11.28 -8.71
C GLY A 193 7.19 11.43 -10.19
N ILE A 194 7.06 10.38 -11.00
CA ILE A 194 7.30 10.43 -12.45
C ILE A 194 6.23 11.30 -13.16
N LEU A 195 4.97 11.24 -12.71
CA LEU A 195 3.88 12.03 -13.29
C LEU A 195 3.95 13.52 -12.96
N VAL A 196 4.62 13.90 -11.86
CA VAL A 196 4.72 15.27 -11.39
C VAL A 196 6.19 15.62 -11.15
N GLU A 197 6.88 16.05 -12.22
CA GLU A 197 8.33 16.29 -12.22
C GLU A 197 8.81 17.22 -11.09
N SER A 198 8.02 18.25 -10.76
CA SER A 198 8.32 19.20 -9.67
C SER A 198 8.38 18.57 -8.28
N LEU A 199 7.74 17.41 -8.09
CA LEU A 199 7.69 16.67 -6.82
C LEU A 199 8.51 15.37 -6.86
N PHE A 200 9.21 15.11 -7.96
CA PHE A 200 9.93 13.85 -8.17
C PHE A 200 10.86 13.51 -7.01
N ASN A 201 11.70 14.46 -6.57
CA ASN A 201 12.66 14.24 -5.48
C ASN A 201 11.99 13.80 -4.17
N ALA A 202 10.86 14.42 -3.82
CA ALA A 202 10.14 14.12 -2.59
C ALA A 202 9.51 12.72 -2.64
N PHE A 203 8.81 12.41 -3.73
CA PHE A 203 8.18 11.10 -3.92
C PHE A 203 9.19 9.96 -4.15
N ALA A 204 10.29 10.22 -4.87
CA ALA A 204 11.37 9.26 -5.07
C ALA A 204 12.05 8.91 -3.74
N THR A 205 12.23 9.88 -2.84
CA THR A 205 12.76 9.61 -1.50
C THR A 205 11.82 8.71 -0.70
N ALA A 206 10.51 8.98 -0.71
CA ALA A 206 9.52 8.12 -0.06
C ALA A 206 9.50 6.70 -0.66
N ALA A 207 9.54 6.59 -1.99
CA ALA A 207 9.62 5.31 -2.69
C ALA A 207 10.90 4.55 -2.36
N PHE A 208 12.05 5.22 -2.27
CA PHE A 208 13.32 4.58 -1.91
C PHE A 208 13.28 3.94 -0.52
N PHE A 209 12.77 4.64 0.49
CA PHE A 209 12.63 4.06 1.83
C PHE A 209 11.66 2.88 1.86
N LYS A 210 10.54 2.95 1.12
CA LYS A 210 9.63 1.81 0.98
C LYS A 210 10.28 0.64 0.24
N PHE A 211 11.05 0.91 -0.80
CA PHE A 211 11.83 -0.10 -1.51
C PHE A 211 12.80 -0.81 -0.57
N VAL A 212 13.52 -0.08 0.27
CA VAL A 212 14.40 -0.66 1.29
C VAL A 212 13.63 -1.52 2.29
N VAL A 213 12.47 -1.07 2.77
CA VAL A 213 11.62 -1.85 3.70
C VAL A 213 11.24 -3.20 3.08
N PHE A 214 10.59 -3.21 1.91
CA PHE A 214 10.06 -4.47 1.37
C PHE A 214 11.15 -5.36 0.76
N SER A 215 12.08 -4.79 -0.01
CA SER A 215 13.04 -5.59 -0.80
C SER A 215 14.24 -6.09 0.00
N ILE A 216 14.61 -5.40 1.08
CA ILE A 216 15.75 -5.75 1.93
C ILE A 216 15.27 -6.36 3.24
N PHE A 217 14.55 -5.60 4.08
CA PHE A 217 14.22 -6.05 5.43
C PHE A 217 13.15 -7.14 5.45
N GLU A 218 12.01 -6.93 4.81
CA GLU A 218 10.92 -7.92 4.81
C GLU A 218 11.30 -9.18 4.01
N MET A 219 11.96 -9.04 2.85
CA MET A 219 12.49 -10.21 2.11
C MET A 219 13.51 -11.01 2.94
N ARG A 220 14.46 -10.35 3.61
CA ARG A 220 15.43 -11.03 4.48
C ARG A 220 14.71 -11.74 5.62
N TYR A 221 13.65 -11.16 6.16
CA TYR A 221 12.88 -11.80 7.22
C TYR A 221 12.08 -13.01 6.71
N LEU A 222 11.45 -12.91 5.55
CA LEU A 222 10.79 -14.05 4.89
C LEU A 222 11.73 -15.22 4.68
N LEU A 223 12.97 -14.96 4.25
CA LEU A 223 13.99 -15.98 4.10
C LEU A 223 14.40 -16.62 5.42
N ALA A 224 14.54 -15.82 6.48
CA ALA A 224 14.83 -16.31 7.82
C ALA A 224 13.71 -17.25 8.33
N ILE A 225 12.44 -16.85 8.19
CA ILE A 225 11.27 -17.66 8.57
C ILE A 225 11.18 -18.94 7.74
N TRP A 226 11.39 -18.83 6.42
CA TRP A 226 11.33 -19.96 5.50
C TRP A 226 12.43 -20.99 5.83
N LYS A 227 13.67 -20.54 6.05
CA LYS A 227 14.79 -21.39 6.46
C LYS A 227 14.54 -22.04 7.82
N ALA A 228 13.99 -21.28 8.77
CA ALA A 228 13.66 -21.80 10.09
C ALA A 228 12.60 -22.91 10.05
N SER A 229 11.67 -22.82 9.10
CA SER A 229 10.60 -23.80 8.90
C SER A 229 11.06 -25.09 8.20
N ARG A 230 12.26 -25.11 7.60
CA ARG A 230 12.81 -26.26 6.86
C ARG A 230 14.29 -26.46 7.22
N PRO A 231 14.61 -27.29 8.21
CA PRO A 231 16.00 -27.59 8.50
C PRO A 231 16.63 -28.40 7.35
N LEU A 232 17.52 -27.78 6.59
CA LEU A 232 18.34 -28.47 5.59
C LEU A 232 19.51 -29.20 6.26
N ASN A 233 19.85 -30.37 5.72
CA ASN A 233 21.05 -31.12 6.10
C ASN A 233 22.31 -30.33 5.68
N SER A 234 23.34 -30.30 6.52
CA SER A 234 24.41 -29.28 6.54
C SER A 234 25.39 -29.26 5.35
N GLY A 235 25.25 -30.13 4.35
CA GLY A 235 26.24 -30.31 3.27
C GLY A 235 25.91 -29.67 1.91
N GLU A 236 24.63 -29.64 1.50
CA GLU A 236 24.19 -29.20 0.16
C GLU A 236 23.51 -27.81 0.16
N GLY A 237 23.66 -27.08 1.27
CA GLY A 237 22.74 -26.00 1.64
C GLY A 237 22.80 -24.75 0.75
N TRP A 238 23.94 -24.39 0.16
CA TRP A 238 24.08 -23.10 -0.53
C TRP A 238 23.39 -23.05 -1.89
N GLU A 239 23.61 -24.03 -2.76
CA GLU A 239 22.97 -24.08 -4.08
C GLU A 239 21.46 -24.33 -3.96
N ILE A 240 21.05 -25.17 -3.00
CA ILE A 240 19.63 -25.34 -2.68
C ILE A 240 19.04 -24.01 -2.16
N MET A 241 19.72 -23.31 -1.25
CA MET A 241 19.26 -22.02 -0.76
C MET A 241 19.14 -20.98 -1.88
N ARG A 242 20.09 -20.93 -2.83
CA ARG A 242 20.03 -20.03 -3.99
C ARG A 242 18.82 -20.34 -4.87
N ARG A 243 18.56 -21.62 -5.18
CA ARG A 243 17.39 -22.02 -5.97
C ARG A 243 16.08 -21.64 -5.27
N GLU A 244 16.00 -21.90 -3.98
CA GLU A 244 14.80 -21.61 -3.18
C GLU A 244 14.58 -20.10 -2.97
N LEU A 245 15.66 -19.32 -2.87
CA LEU A 245 15.65 -17.87 -2.92
C LEU A 245 15.01 -17.37 -4.22
N SER A 246 15.47 -17.88 -5.37
CA SER A 246 14.90 -17.54 -6.67
C SER A 246 13.42 -17.92 -6.78
N VAL A 247 13.00 -19.04 -6.20
CA VAL A 247 11.58 -19.45 -6.15
C VAL A 247 10.75 -18.53 -5.25
N LEU A 248 11.28 -18.11 -4.10
CA LEU A 248 10.58 -17.16 -3.23
C LEU A 248 10.39 -15.82 -3.93
N TYR A 249 11.42 -15.30 -4.58
CA TYR A 249 11.34 -14.05 -5.35
C TYR A 249 10.41 -14.16 -6.55
N SER A 250 10.46 -15.25 -7.32
CA SER A 250 9.57 -15.43 -8.47
C SER A 250 8.09 -15.50 -8.04
N ARG A 251 7.80 -16.16 -6.91
CA ARG A 251 6.47 -16.14 -6.30
C ARG A 251 6.06 -14.75 -5.84
N PHE A 252 6.95 -14.03 -5.16
CA PHE A 252 6.69 -12.67 -4.72
C PHE A 252 6.33 -11.74 -5.89
N TYR A 253 7.16 -11.71 -6.93
CA TYR A 253 6.92 -10.88 -8.11
C TYR A 253 5.72 -11.34 -8.94
N GLY A 254 5.47 -12.66 -9.02
CA GLY A 254 4.26 -13.20 -9.64
C GLY A 254 2.98 -12.76 -8.92
N ILE A 255 2.97 -12.80 -7.59
CA ILE A 255 1.84 -12.31 -6.78
C ILE A 255 1.70 -10.79 -6.91
N LEU A 256 2.81 -10.05 -6.90
CA LEU A 256 2.81 -8.60 -7.09
C LEU A 256 2.16 -8.23 -8.42
N LEU A 257 2.63 -8.81 -9.53
CA LEU A 257 2.11 -8.55 -10.87
C LEU A 257 0.65 -9.01 -11.02
N GLY A 258 0.34 -10.23 -10.57
CA GLY A 258 -1.03 -10.75 -10.59
C GLY A 258 -2.00 -9.89 -9.78
N GLY A 259 -1.55 -9.34 -8.65
CA GLY A 259 -2.36 -8.43 -7.85
C GLY A 259 -2.55 -7.04 -8.48
N ILE A 260 -1.60 -6.53 -9.29
CA ILE A 260 -1.84 -5.31 -10.11
C ILE A 260 -2.98 -5.56 -11.09
N LEU A 261 -2.96 -6.69 -11.80
CA LEU A 261 -4.02 -7.06 -12.74
C LEU A 261 -5.36 -7.24 -12.01
N LEU A 262 -5.37 -7.90 -10.86
CA LEU A 262 -6.57 -8.07 -10.04
C LEU A 262 -7.14 -6.73 -9.56
N MET A 263 -6.29 -5.81 -9.10
CA MET A 263 -6.68 -4.46 -8.67
C MET A 263 -7.27 -3.65 -9.84
N TYR A 264 -6.75 -3.84 -11.06
CA TYR A 264 -7.26 -3.17 -12.26
C TYR A 264 -8.65 -3.70 -12.64
N GLU A 265 -8.81 -5.02 -12.76
CA GLU A 265 -10.10 -5.63 -13.12
C GLU A 265 -11.17 -5.37 -12.05
N LEU A 266 -10.81 -5.53 -10.78
CA LEU A 266 -11.73 -5.37 -9.64
C LEU A 266 -11.71 -3.96 -9.04
N HIS A 267 -11.36 -2.92 -9.82
CA HIS A 267 -11.30 -1.53 -9.34
C HIS A 267 -12.62 -1.05 -8.68
N ASN A 268 -13.78 -1.54 -9.15
CA ASN A 268 -15.10 -1.28 -8.55
C ASN A 268 -15.22 -1.80 -7.11
N PHE A 269 -14.46 -2.83 -6.74
CA PHE A 269 -14.40 -3.44 -5.42
C PHE A 269 -13.14 -3.04 -4.63
N LEU A 270 -12.56 -1.87 -4.93
CA LEU A 270 -11.34 -1.37 -4.29
C LEU A 270 -11.43 -1.38 -2.75
N ARG A 271 -12.57 -0.95 -2.18
CA ARG A 271 -12.74 -0.88 -0.71
C ARG A 271 -12.68 -2.27 -0.05
N PRO A 272 -13.45 -3.29 -0.47
CA PRO A 272 -13.26 -4.67 -0.03
C PRO A 272 -11.84 -5.21 -0.21
N LEU A 273 -11.21 -4.91 -1.35
CA LEU A 273 -9.84 -5.37 -1.64
C LEU A 273 -8.81 -4.73 -0.70
N LEU A 274 -9.00 -3.48 -0.30
CA LEU A 274 -8.20 -2.84 0.74
C LEU A 274 -8.38 -3.54 2.10
N PHE A 275 -9.60 -3.91 2.51
CA PHE A 275 -9.79 -4.68 3.74
C PHE A 275 -9.05 -6.02 3.70
N LEU A 276 -9.06 -6.71 2.55
CA LEU A 276 -8.29 -7.93 2.36
C LEU A 276 -6.78 -7.65 2.48
N MET A 277 -6.26 -6.58 1.90
CA MET A 277 -4.85 -6.21 2.04
C MET A 277 -4.48 -5.86 3.50
N TYR A 278 -5.35 -5.16 4.23
CA TYR A 278 -5.17 -4.81 5.65
C TYR A 278 -5.48 -5.96 6.63
N SER A 279 -5.80 -7.17 6.14
CA SER A 279 -6.03 -8.36 6.97
C SER A 279 -4.75 -9.12 7.32
N PHE A 280 -3.58 -8.47 7.21
CA PHE A 280 -2.28 -9.12 7.25
C PHE A 280 -1.94 -9.77 8.60
N TRP A 281 -2.60 -9.40 9.70
CA TRP A 281 -2.44 -10.06 11.00
C TRP A 281 -3.17 -11.39 11.10
N ILE A 282 -4.25 -11.59 10.33
CA ILE A 282 -5.10 -12.80 10.39
C ILE A 282 -4.29 -14.09 10.15
N PRO A 283 -3.40 -14.19 9.14
CA PRO A 283 -2.58 -15.39 8.95
C PRO A 283 -1.77 -15.78 10.19
N GLN A 284 -1.29 -14.82 10.99
CA GLN A 284 -0.59 -15.13 12.25
C GLN A 284 -1.54 -15.60 13.34
N ILE A 285 -2.70 -14.95 13.49
CA ILE A 285 -3.75 -15.37 14.44
C ILE A 285 -4.11 -16.83 14.20
N VAL A 286 -4.38 -17.19 12.94
CA VAL A 286 -4.71 -18.56 12.52
C VAL A 286 -3.55 -19.51 12.80
N THR A 287 -2.31 -19.12 12.47
CA THR A 287 -1.12 -19.93 12.73
C THR A 287 -0.93 -20.21 14.23
N ASN A 288 -1.19 -19.21 15.09
CA ASN A 288 -1.07 -19.35 16.54
C ASN A 288 -2.05 -20.38 17.11
N VAL A 289 -3.29 -20.38 16.60
CA VAL A 289 -4.33 -21.33 17.01
C VAL A 289 -3.94 -22.74 16.60
N ILE A 290 -3.60 -22.92 15.32
CA ILE A 290 -3.32 -24.23 14.73
C ILE A 290 -2.09 -24.85 15.40
N ARG A 291 -0.99 -24.10 15.51
CA ARG A 291 0.30 -24.61 16.00
C ARG A 291 0.50 -24.46 17.52
N ASP A 292 -0.50 -23.98 18.24
CA ASP A 292 -0.42 -23.65 19.68
C ASP A 292 0.78 -22.75 20.03
N THR A 293 1.08 -21.80 19.14
CA THR A 293 2.29 -20.99 19.24
C THR A 293 2.18 -19.96 20.36
N ARG A 294 3.17 -19.93 21.25
CA ARG A 294 3.27 -18.90 22.30
C ARG A 294 4.28 -17.83 21.93
N LYS A 295 3.87 -16.57 22.13
CA LYS A 295 4.69 -15.36 21.98
C LYS A 295 5.52 -15.31 20.68
N PRO A 296 4.91 -15.46 19.49
CA PRO A 296 5.63 -15.41 18.21
C PRO A 296 6.13 -14.00 17.84
N LEU A 297 5.43 -12.97 18.31
CA LEU A 297 5.66 -11.58 17.94
C LEU A 297 5.89 -10.72 19.18
N HIS A 298 6.78 -9.75 19.05
CA HIS A 298 7.03 -8.77 20.10
C HIS A 298 5.86 -7.76 20.18
N PRO A 299 5.31 -7.45 21.38
CA PRO A 299 4.15 -6.54 21.52
C PRO A 299 4.35 -5.16 20.89
N GLN A 300 5.53 -4.56 21.04
CA GLN A 300 5.87 -3.28 20.39
C GLN A 300 5.85 -3.36 18.87
N TYR A 301 6.20 -4.50 18.28
CA TYR A 301 6.09 -4.71 16.83
C TYR A 301 4.62 -4.74 16.41
N ILE A 302 3.76 -5.47 17.14
CA ILE A 302 2.31 -5.52 16.85
C ILE A 302 1.70 -4.12 16.90
N LEU A 303 1.92 -3.38 17.98
CA LEU A 303 1.35 -2.03 18.16
C LEU A 303 1.93 -1.03 17.17
N GLY A 304 3.26 -0.99 17.03
CA GLY A 304 3.95 -0.05 16.16
C GLY A 304 3.64 -0.27 14.68
N MET A 305 3.63 -1.54 14.21
CA MET A 305 3.28 -1.84 12.82
C MET A 305 1.81 -1.53 12.52
N THR A 306 0.91 -1.80 13.46
CA THR A 306 -0.52 -1.45 13.31
C THR A 306 -0.70 0.07 13.21
N ALA A 307 -0.07 0.84 14.11
CA ALA A 307 -0.17 2.30 14.12
C ALA A 307 0.45 2.94 12.86
N THR A 308 1.65 2.51 12.46
CA THR A 308 2.32 3.04 11.27
C THR A 308 1.58 2.73 9.97
N ARG A 309 0.96 1.54 9.87
CA ARG A 309 0.24 1.12 8.67
C ARG A 309 -1.17 1.73 8.59
N VAL A 310 -1.83 2.04 9.70
CA VAL A 310 -3.15 2.72 9.70
C VAL A 310 -3.02 4.23 9.40
N ALA A 311 -1.85 4.83 9.67
CA ALA A 311 -1.62 6.26 9.47
C ALA A 311 -1.82 6.71 8.01
N ILE A 312 -1.39 5.91 7.02
CA ILE A 312 -1.52 6.25 5.59
C ILE A 312 -3.01 6.28 5.15
N PRO A 313 -3.82 5.23 5.39
CA PRO A 313 -5.27 5.29 5.18
C PRO A 313 -5.96 6.47 5.87
N LEU A 314 -5.61 6.74 7.13
CA LEU A 314 -6.21 7.84 7.87
C LEU A 314 -5.84 9.21 7.29
N TYR A 315 -4.62 9.38 6.80
CA TYR A 315 -4.24 10.60 6.07
C TYR A 315 -5.05 10.76 4.79
N ILE A 316 -5.14 9.70 3.98
CA ILE A 316 -5.78 9.75 2.66
C ILE A 316 -7.30 9.95 2.78
N PHE A 317 -7.98 9.19 3.63
CA PHE A 317 -9.44 9.15 3.70
C PHE A 317 -10.04 9.94 4.89
N GLY A 318 -9.22 10.36 5.85
CA GLY A 318 -9.66 11.06 7.06
C GLY A 318 -9.31 12.54 7.08
N CYS A 319 -8.23 12.96 6.43
CA CYS A 319 -7.81 14.35 6.40
C CYS A 319 -8.63 15.15 5.34
N PRO A 320 -9.39 16.19 5.74
CA PRO A 320 -10.11 17.06 4.79
C PRO A 320 -9.17 17.85 3.87
N SER A 321 -7.93 18.06 4.32
CA SER A 321 -6.88 18.76 3.59
C SER A 321 -5.86 17.78 2.99
N ASN A 322 -6.29 16.61 2.53
CA ASN A 322 -5.40 15.64 1.89
C ASN A 322 -4.82 16.18 0.56
N PHE A 323 -3.64 15.67 0.21
CA PHE A 323 -3.01 15.99 -1.07
C PHE A 323 -3.84 15.48 -2.26
N MET A 324 -4.40 14.26 -2.17
CA MET A 324 -5.14 13.62 -3.28
C MET A 324 -6.57 14.12 -3.48
N ARG A 325 -7.05 15.07 -2.66
CA ARG A 325 -8.41 15.66 -2.71
C ARG A 325 -9.56 14.66 -2.73
N ILE A 326 -9.37 13.54 -2.04
CA ILE A 326 -10.42 12.54 -1.84
C ILE A 326 -11.35 13.05 -0.73
N GLU A 327 -12.66 12.98 -0.95
CA GLU A 327 -13.63 13.38 0.06
C GLU A 327 -13.48 12.52 1.34
N PRO A 328 -13.44 13.14 2.54
CA PRO A 328 -13.26 12.40 3.77
C PRO A 328 -14.42 11.45 4.06
N ASP A 329 -14.11 10.16 4.22
CA ASP A 329 -15.06 9.14 4.62
C ASP A 329 -14.77 8.69 6.05
N LYS A 330 -15.43 9.35 7.00
CA LYS A 330 -15.29 9.06 8.43
C LYS A 330 -15.70 7.63 8.76
N LYS A 331 -16.74 7.09 8.11
CA LYS A 331 -17.24 5.74 8.39
C LYS A 331 -16.18 4.70 8.00
N TRP A 332 -15.58 4.88 6.82
CA TRP A 332 -14.52 3.99 6.36
C TRP A 332 -13.26 4.08 7.23
N CYS A 333 -12.85 5.28 7.66
CA CYS A 333 -11.71 5.47 8.57
C CYS A 333 -11.91 4.78 9.93
N ILE A 334 -13.11 4.90 10.51
CA ILE A 334 -13.45 4.19 11.75
C ILE A 334 -13.43 2.69 11.51
N ALA A 335 -14.00 2.20 10.41
CA ALA A 335 -14.05 0.79 10.08
C ALA A 335 -12.65 0.18 9.90
N VAL A 336 -11.74 0.81 9.15
CA VAL A 336 -10.37 0.29 8.95
C VAL A 336 -9.56 0.32 10.25
N THR A 337 -9.73 1.38 11.06
CA THR A 337 -9.04 1.51 12.36
C THR A 337 -9.53 0.46 13.35
N ALA A 338 -10.85 0.27 13.45
CA ALA A 338 -11.43 -0.78 14.29
C ALA A 338 -11.02 -2.17 13.79
N PHE A 339 -11.04 -2.42 12.48
CA PHE A 339 -10.66 -3.70 11.91
C PHE A 339 -9.19 -4.07 12.20
N MET A 340 -8.26 -3.13 12.01
CA MET A 340 -6.85 -3.34 12.35
C MET A 340 -6.62 -3.43 13.86
N GLY A 341 -7.32 -2.60 14.65
CA GLY A 341 -7.25 -2.59 16.10
C GLY A 341 -7.73 -3.91 16.72
N ILE A 342 -8.83 -4.47 16.22
CA ILE A 342 -9.35 -5.78 16.65
C ILE A 342 -8.34 -6.88 16.35
N GLN A 343 -7.77 -6.92 15.14
CA GLN A 343 -6.74 -7.92 14.80
C GLN A 343 -5.53 -7.83 15.73
N ALA A 344 -5.02 -6.62 15.98
CA ALA A 344 -3.90 -6.40 16.89
C ALA A 344 -4.24 -6.77 18.33
N ALA A 345 -5.45 -6.43 18.80
CA ALA A 345 -5.94 -6.79 20.12
C ALA A 345 -6.01 -8.31 20.28
N VAL A 346 -6.54 -9.05 19.30
CA VAL A 346 -6.57 -10.52 19.33
C VAL A 346 -5.15 -11.10 19.41
N LEU A 347 -4.17 -10.56 18.68
CA LEU A 347 -2.78 -11.02 18.78
C LEU A 347 -2.15 -10.75 20.15
N LEU A 348 -2.38 -9.57 20.73
CA LEU A 348 -1.90 -9.24 22.08
C LEU A 348 -2.59 -10.12 23.13
N LEU A 349 -3.86 -10.41 22.94
CA LEU A 349 -4.64 -11.28 23.79
C LEU A 349 -4.09 -12.72 23.74
N GLN A 350 -3.77 -13.22 22.53
CA GLN A 350 -3.04 -14.49 22.35
C GLN A 350 -1.65 -14.47 23.00
N HIS A 351 -0.99 -13.32 23.06
CA HIS A 351 0.33 -13.17 23.69
C HIS A 351 0.26 -13.31 25.23
N TYR A 352 -0.74 -12.71 25.88
CA TYR A 352 -0.86 -12.68 27.35
C TYR A 352 -1.68 -13.85 27.92
N LEU A 353 -2.81 -14.20 27.30
CA LEU A 353 -3.74 -15.23 27.80
C LEU A 353 -3.53 -16.60 27.11
N GLY A 354 -2.68 -16.66 26.09
CA GLY A 354 -2.38 -17.86 25.31
C GLY A 354 -3.15 -17.95 24.00
N SER A 355 -2.61 -18.72 23.05
CA SER A 355 -3.11 -18.94 21.67
C SER A 355 -4.58 -19.36 21.54
N ARG A 356 -5.12 -20.11 22.52
CA ARG A 356 -6.38 -20.87 22.43
C ARG A 356 -7.46 -20.44 23.42
N CYS A 357 -7.26 -19.39 24.20
CA CYS A 357 -8.16 -19.02 25.30
C CYS A 357 -9.59 -18.61 24.87
N PHE A 358 -9.83 -18.26 23.60
CA PHE A 358 -11.15 -17.86 23.09
C PHE A 358 -11.83 -18.89 22.19
N ILE A 359 -11.22 -20.07 21.97
CA ILE A 359 -11.68 -21.01 20.95
C ILE A 359 -12.28 -22.26 21.60
N PRO A 360 -13.53 -22.64 21.24
CA PRO A 360 -14.15 -23.88 21.71
C PRO A 360 -13.31 -25.10 21.34
N ARG A 361 -13.18 -26.05 22.27
CA ARG A 361 -12.33 -27.26 22.11
C ARG A 361 -12.65 -28.10 20.87
N GLN A 362 -13.85 -27.99 20.29
CA GLN A 362 -14.30 -28.76 19.13
C GLN A 362 -13.64 -28.36 17.79
N ILE A 363 -13.08 -27.15 17.69
CA ILE A 363 -12.50 -26.60 16.44
C ILE A 363 -10.96 -26.73 16.46
N LEU A 364 -10.38 -27.24 17.55
CA LEU A 364 -8.93 -27.36 17.69
C LEU A 364 -8.41 -28.56 16.91
N PRO A 365 -7.28 -28.42 16.21
CA PRO A 365 -6.60 -29.57 15.61
C PRO A 365 -6.07 -30.50 16.72
N GLU A 366 -6.09 -31.80 16.42
CA GLU A 366 -5.58 -32.84 17.31
C GLU A 366 -4.07 -32.65 17.54
N LYS A 367 -3.67 -32.61 18.81
CA LYS A 367 -2.28 -32.35 19.22
C LYS A 367 -1.56 -33.68 19.42
N TYR A 368 -0.33 -33.79 18.92
CA TYR A 368 0.47 -34.99 19.20
C TYR A 368 0.76 -35.07 20.71
N CYS A 369 0.33 -36.17 21.33
CA CYS A 369 0.55 -36.39 22.75
C CYS A 369 1.96 -36.93 22.98
N TYR A 370 2.87 -36.06 23.41
CA TYR A 370 4.23 -36.44 23.80
C TYR A 370 4.28 -37.32 25.06
N HIS A 371 3.25 -37.25 25.91
CA HIS A 371 3.14 -38.05 27.13
C HIS A 371 2.29 -39.28 26.86
N ARG A 372 2.90 -40.29 26.24
CA ARG A 372 2.29 -41.61 26.06
C ARG A 372 2.96 -42.66 26.93
N LYS A 373 2.19 -43.62 27.43
CA LYS A 373 2.74 -44.79 28.12
C LYS A 373 3.58 -45.59 27.14
N VAL A 374 4.78 -45.98 27.56
CA VAL A 374 5.65 -46.88 26.80
C VAL A 374 5.65 -48.20 27.58
N GLU A 375 5.40 -49.30 26.89
CA GLU A 375 5.49 -50.63 27.51
C GLU A 375 6.97 -50.96 27.72
N ASP A 376 7.33 -51.28 28.96
CA ASP A 376 8.69 -51.68 29.33
C ASP A 376 8.92 -53.15 28.93
N SER A 377 9.00 -53.40 27.62
CA SER A 377 9.14 -54.76 27.07
C SER A 377 10.56 -55.31 27.17
N THR A 378 11.53 -54.43 27.38
CA THR A 378 12.95 -54.75 27.48
C THR A 378 13.46 -54.05 28.74
N ASN A 379 13.76 -54.79 29.81
CA ASN A 379 14.33 -54.33 31.09
C ASN A 379 15.70 -53.61 30.96
N GLN A 380 15.91 -52.83 29.90
CA GLN A 380 17.10 -52.05 29.64
C GLN A 380 16.84 -50.60 30.09
N PRO A 381 17.74 -50.02 30.90
CA PRO A 381 17.64 -48.62 31.27
C PRO A 381 17.76 -47.75 30.01
N ILE A 382 16.77 -46.90 29.77
CA ILE A 382 16.78 -45.96 28.65
C ILE A 382 17.40 -44.64 29.11
N ASP A 383 18.50 -44.23 28.48
CA ASP A 383 19.18 -42.99 28.82
C ASP A 383 18.71 -41.81 27.98
N CYS A 384 18.53 -40.65 28.61
CA CYS A 384 18.26 -39.42 27.90
C CYS A 384 19.55 -38.86 27.28
N VAL A 385 19.64 -38.82 25.94
CA VAL A 385 20.81 -38.32 25.20
C VAL A 385 21.16 -36.85 25.51
N ILE A 386 20.22 -36.07 26.05
CA ILE A 386 20.42 -34.63 26.34
C ILE A 386 21.19 -34.43 27.65
N CYS A 387 20.84 -35.15 28.72
CA CYS A 387 21.47 -35.02 30.04
C CYS A 387 22.33 -36.23 30.43
N MET A 388 22.35 -37.27 29.61
CA MET A 388 23.09 -38.52 29.82
C MET A 388 22.72 -39.23 31.13
N THR A 389 21.46 -39.13 31.56
CA THR A 389 20.94 -39.77 32.78
C THR A 389 19.82 -40.73 32.42
N THR A 390 19.67 -41.80 33.19
CA THR A 390 18.61 -42.81 33.04
C THR A 390 17.21 -42.17 33.17
N ILE A 391 16.27 -42.67 32.39
CA ILE A 391 14.86 -42.29 32.42
C ILE A 391 14.11 -43.39 33.17
N ASP A 392 13.47 -43.02 34.28
CA ASP A 392 12.64 -43.94 35.04
C ASP A 392 11.25 -44.06 34.39
N LEU A 393 11.03 -45.17 33.67
CA LEU A 393 9.77 -45.47 32.99
C LEU A 393 8.65 -45.89 33.97
N SER A 394 9.00 -46.21 35.23
CA SER A 394 8.02 -46.57 36.26
C SER A 394 7.32 -45.35 36.88
N GLN A 395 7.87 -44.16 36.65
CA GLN A 395 7.32 -42.89 37.14
C GLN A 395 6.16 -42.37 36.28
N ARG A 396 5.55 -41.25 36.71
CA ARG A 396 4.42 -40.63 36.01
C ARG A 396 4.81 -40.27 34.57
N THR A 397 3.89 -40.45 33.63
CA THR A 397 4.05 -40.11 32.21
C THR A 397 4.42 -38.64 31.95
N SER A 398 4.34 -37.76 32.96
CA SER A 398 4.74 -36.36 32.90
C SER A 398 6.26 -36.13 32.97
N GLU A 399 7.04 -37.09 33.49
CA GLU A 399 8.49 -36.97 33.69
C GLU A 399 9.30 -37.20 32.40
N TYR A 400 8.71 -37.91 31.43
CA TYR A 400 9.33 -38.19 30.13
C TYR A 400 8.41 -37.83 28.97
N MET A 401 9.02 -37.60 27.81
CA MET A 401 8.34 -37.31 26.54
C MET A 401 8.82 -38.27 25.46
N VAL A 402 7.89 -38.70 24.62
CA VAL A 402 8.15 -39.62 23.50
C VAL A 402 7.94 -38.89 22.20
N ALA A 403 9.00 -38.77 21.40
CA ALA A 403 8.92 -38.18 20.07
C ALA A 403 8.14 -39.08 19.08
N PRO A 404 7.63 -38.57 17.95
CA PRO A 404 6.99 -39.40 16.92
C PRO A 404 7.92 -40.41 16.25
N CYS A 405 9.23 -40.22 16.39
CA CYS A 405 10.26 -41.19 16.01
C CYS A 405 10.57 -42.21 17.11
N GLU A 406 9.78 -42.22 18.18
CA GLU A 406 9.82 -43.17 19.31
C GLU A 406 11.01 -43.03 20.26
N HIS A 407 11.90 -42.06 20.03
CA HIS A 407 12.93 -41.70 21.00
C HIS A 407 12.33 -41.05 22.25
N ILE A 408 12.88 -41.40 23.42
CA ILE A 408 12.39 -41.01 24.74
C ILE A 408 13.41 -40.07 25.40
N PHE A 409 12.90 -39.02 26.05
CA PHE A 409 13.72 -38.01 26.74
C PHE A 409 13.03 -37.57 28.02
N HIS A 410 13.77 -37.03 29.00
CA HIS A 410 13.12 -36.32 30.11
C HIS A 410 12.34 -35.12 29.59
N SER A 411 11.16 -34.88 30.18
CA SER A 411 10.24 -33.81 29.80
C SER A 411 10.92 -32.43 29.80
N GLY A 412 11.62 -32.09 30.89
CA GLY A 412 12.36 -30.83 31.01
C GLY A 412 13.58 -30.72 30.09
N CYS A 413 14.14 -31.84 29.62
CA CYS A 413 15.25 -31.83 28.67
C CYS A 413 14.75 -31.57 27.25
N LEU A 414 13.72 -32.32 26.80
CA LEU A 414 13.16 -32.14 25.47
C LEU A 414 12.48 -30.78 25.30
N GLN A 415 11.83 -30.26 26.34
CA GLN A 415 11.20 -28.94 26.30
C GLN A 415 12.22 -27.81 26.08
N ARG A 416 13.32 -27.80 26.84
CA ARG A 416 14.42 -26.84 26.64
C ARG A 416 15.08 -27.00 25.27
N TRP A 417 15.18 -28.21 24.76
CA TRP A 417 15.72 -28.47 23.42
C TRP A 417 14.81 -27.90 22.32
N MET A 418 13.50 -28.12 22.42
CA MET A 418 12.51 -27.59 21.47
C MET A 418 12.47 -26.06 21.45
N ASP A 419 12.82 -25.40 22.55
CA ASP A 419 13.00 -23.94 22.59
C ASP A 419 14.20 -23.45 21.76
N ILE A 420 15.17 -24.31 21.45
CA ILE A 420 16.32 -24.00 20.60
C ILE A 420 16.10 -24.50 19.18
N LYS A 421 15.74 -25.78 19.03
CA LYS A 421 15.62 -26.47 17.73
C LYS A 421 14.46 -27.48 17.73
N MET A 422 13.62 -27.41 16.70
CA MET A 422 12.44 -28.29 16.52
C MET A 422 12.79 -29.62 15.80
N GLU A 423 13.82 -30.31 16.27
CA GLU A 423 14.31 -31.58 15.71
C GLU A 423 14.66 -32.56 16.84
N CYS A 424 14.43 -33.86 16.60
CA CYS A 424 14.80 -34.90 17.54
C CYS A 424 16.33 -34.92 17.76
N PRO A 425 16.83 -34.87 19.01
CA PRO A 425 18.26 -34.93 19.31
C PRO A 425 18.96 -36.18 18.77
N THR A 426 18.25 -37.31 18.70
CA THR A 426 18.82 -38.60 18.30
C THR A 426 18.84 -38.77 16.78
N CYS A 427 17.70 -38.57 16.10
CA CYS A 427 17.58 -38.88 14.67
C CYS A 427 17.36 -37.67 13.75
N ARG A 428 17.32 -36.44 14.30
CA ARG A 428 17.13 -35.17 13.57
C ARG A 428 15.80 -35.06 12.79
N ARG A 429 14.87 -35.99 12.97
CA ARG A 429 13.50 -35.87 12.42
C ARG A 429 12.81 -34.65 13.04
N SER A 430 12.04 -33.91 12.23
CA SER A 430 11.28 -32.75 12.71
C SER A 430 10.26 -33.16 13.78
N LEU A 431 10.16 -32.35 14.83
CA LEU A 431 9.21 -32.57 15.92
C LEU A 431 7.94 -31.72 15.70
N PRO A 432 6.73 -32.28 15.86
CA PRO A 432 5.50 -31.50 15.86
C PRO A 432 5.44 -30.58 17.08
N PRO A 433 4.75 -29.44 17.02
CA PRO A 433 4.59 -28.58 18.19
C PRO A 433 3.89 -29.33 19.34
N ALA A 434 4.52 -29.30 20.53
CA ALA A 434 4.10 -29.97 21.77
C ALA A 434 3.01 -29.24 22.52
#